data_AF-A0A497QU21-F1
#
_entry.id   AF-A0A497QU21-F1
#
_cell.length_a   1.000
_cell.length_b   1.000
_cell.length_c   1.000
_cell.angle_alpha   90.00
_cell.angle_beta   90.00
_cell.angle_gamma   90.00
#
_symmetry.space_group_name_H-M   'P 1'
#
loop_
_entity.id
_entity.type
_entity.pdbx_description
1 polymer ?
#
loop_
_entity_poly.entity_id
_entity_poly.type
_entity_poly.pdbx_seq_one_letter_code
_entity_poly.pdbx_strand_id
1 'polypeptide(L)'
;MSVENCTYWILCGVNRFSIVNSIWASIDKKKIIPSEIVLLFSDKELISDKIKNSIQALVDEFLDGQCKINSGIISEWEIKKNIDMLVDLVMEKSDNKKTLVIDITPGRKTMSISGVLFAIKILRRKEQFKNITLQHIIYWHLRDSEKYQNKWYSEIPRTNFNCVDLMEVFQ
;
A
#
# COMPACT_ATOMS: atom_id res chain seq x y z
N MET A 1 5.31 -15.19 17.21
CA MET A 1 6.19 -14.36 16.35
C MET A 1 5.99 -12.93 16.81
N SER A 2 7.04 -12.21 17.19
CA SER A 2 6.93 -10.77 17.43
C SER A 2 6.50 -10.13 16.12
N VAL A 3 5.30 -9.55 16.07
CA VAL A 3 4.84 -8.84 14.88
C VAL A 3 5.76 -7.63 14.74
N GLU A 4 6.72 -7.70 13.82
CA GLU A 4 7.45 -6.51 13.40
C GLU A 4 6.42 -5.46 13.01
N ASN A 5 6.63 -4.20 13.41
CA ASN A 5 5.73 -3.10 13.07
C ASN A 5 5.78 -2.87 11.55
N CYS A 6 4.96 -3.63 10.83
CA CYS A 6 4.76 -3.54 9.40
C CYS A 6 3.67 -2.51 9.15
N THR A 7 4.07 -1.39 8.56
CA THR A 7 3.15 -0.36 8.07
C THR A 7 2.98 -0.56 6.56
N TYR A 8 1.74 -0.79 6.14
CA TYR A 8 1.35 -0.94 4.74
C TYR A 8 0.75 0.36 4.23
N TRP A 9 1.50 1.07 3.39
CA TRP A 9 1.03 2.29 2.75
C TRP A 9 0.42 1.95 1.42
N ILE A 10 -0.83 2.35 1.23
CA ILE A 10 -1.53 2.16 -0.03
C ILE A 10 -1.95 3.50 -0.57
N LEU A 11 -1.43 3.80 -1.76
CA LEU A 11 -1.82 4.97 -2.52
C LEU A 11 -3.22 4.72 -3.06
N CYS A 12 -4.21 5.38 -2.50
CA CYS A 12 -5.60 5.12 -2.79
C CYS A 12 -6.05 5.90 -4.03
N GLY A 13 -6.88 5.24 -4.84
CA GLY A 13 -7.75 5.89 -5.81
C GLY A 13 -9.21 5.63 -5.42
N VAL A 14 -10.18 6.18 -6.16
CA VAL A 14 -11.61 5.92 -5.85
C VAL A 14 -12.07 4.45 -6.00
N ASN A 15 -11.32 3.58 -6.68
CA ASN A 15 -11.76 2.21 -6.94
C ASN A 15 -11.54 1.30 -5.71
N ARG A 16 -12.63 0.98 -5.01
CA ARG A 16 -12.64 0.05 -3.86
C ARG A 16 -12.05 -1.33 -4.18
N PHE A 17 -12.29 -1.87 -5.37
CA PHE A 17 -11.84 -3.22 -5.73
C PHE A 17 -10.34 -3.23 -5.89
N SER A 18 -9.75 -2.21 -6.51
CA SER A 18 -8.30 -2.08 -6.63
C SER A 18 -7.61 -2.02 -5.27
N ILE A 19 -8.17 -1.26 -4.32
CA ILE A 19 -7.63 -1.11 -2.96
C ILE A 19 -7.75 -2.42 -2.17
N VAL A 20 -8.95 -2.98 -2.09
CA VAL A 20 -9.23 -4.15 -1.24
C VAL A 20 -8.56 -5.39 -1.80
N ASN A 21 -8.59 -5.59 -3.13
CA ASN A 21 -7.99 -6.77 -3.74
C ASN A 21 -6.46 -6.74 -3.64
N SER A 22 -5.81 -5.57 -3.71
CA SER A 22 -4.35 -5.50 -3.58
C SER A 22 -3.92 -5.82 -2.15
N ILE A 23 -4.64 -5.34 -1.13
CA ILE A 23 -4.41 -5.73 0.27
C ILE A 23 -4.61 -7.24 0.45
N TRP A 24 -5.75 -7.77 0.00
CA TRP A 24 -6.05 -9.20 0.13
C TRP A 24 -5.00 -10.06 -0.59
N ALA A 25 -4.60 -9.66 -1.79
CA ALA A 25 -3.55 -10.33 -2.54
C ALA A 25 -2.20 -10.34 -1.83
N SER A 26 -1.80 -9.21 -1.23
CA SER A 26 -0.56 -9.10 -0.46
C SER A 26 -0.55 -10.03 0.74
N ILE A 27 -1.68 -10.13 1.46
CA ILE A 27 -1.85 -11.07 2.58
C ILE A 27 -1.77 -12.52 2.07
N ASP A 28 -2.55 -12.89 1.05
CA ASP A 28 -2.62 -14.28 0.58
C ASP A 28 -1.33 -14.75 -0.10
N LYS A 29 -0.79 -13.94 -1.03
CA LYS A 29 0.32 -14.34 -1.91
C LYS A 29 1.70 -14.00 -1.39
N LYS A 30 1.86 -12.83 -0.76
CA LYS A 30 3.16 -12.35 -0.26
C LYS A 30 3.31 -12.56 1.24
N LYS A 31 2.26 -13.05 1.93
CA LYS A 31 2.25 -13.29 3.39
C LYS A 31 2.59 -12.04 4.19
N ILE A 32 2.19 -10.87 3.67
CA ILE A 32 2.37 -9.59 4.33
C ILE A 32 1.26 -9.42 5.37
N ILE A 33 1.64 -9.33 6.64
CA ILE A 33 0.72 -9.18 7.78
C ILE A 33 0.93 -7.78 8.38
N PRO A 34 0.12 -6.78 7.98
CA PRO A 34 0.31 -5.42 8.46
C PRO A 34 -0.20 -5.23 9.89
N SER A 35 0.57 -4.51 10.70
CA SER A 35 0.10 -3.96 11.98
C SER A 35 -0.65 -2.63 11.82
N GLU A 36 -0.40 -1.94 10.70
CA GLU A 36 -1.00 -0.67 10.35
C GLU A 36 -1.19 -0.60 8.83
N ILE A 37 -2.38 -0.21 8.38
CA ILE A 37 -2.67 0.16 7.00
C ILE A 37 -2.89 1.67 6.97
N VAL A 38 -2.15 2.38 6.12
CA VAL A 38 -2.33 3.82 5.90
C VAL A 38 -2.86 4.05 4.49
N LEU A 39 -4.09 4.56 4.43
CA LEU A 39 -4.77 4.92 3.19
C LEU A 39 -4.39 6.34 2.78
N LEU A 40 -3.67 6.49 1.68
CA LEU A 40 -3.21 7.80 1.18
C LEU A 40 -4.06 8.24 -0.01
N PHE A 41 -4.99 9.17 0.18
CA PHE A 41 -6.00 9.58 -0.80
C PHE A 41 -5.82 11.03 -1.21
N SER A 42 -6.37 11.42 -2.36
CA SER A 42 -6.34 12.83 -2.74
C SER A 42 -7.33 13.67 -1.97
N ASP A 43 -7.06 14.96 -1.84
CA ASP A 43 -8.00 15.94 -1.25
C ASP A 43 -9.36 15.97 -1.96
N LYS A 44 -9.43 15.49 -3.21
CA LYS A 44 -10.64 15.38 -4.02
C LYS A 44 -11.38 14.06 -3.84
N GLU A 45 -10.72 13.03 -3.31
CA GLU A 45 -11.25 11.68 -3.19
C GLU A 45 -11.51 11.33 -1.73
N LEU A 46 -12.71 11.60 -1.22
CA LEU A 46 -13.10 11.14 0.11
C LEU A 46 -13.17 9.61 0.13
N ILE A 47 -12.47 8.99 1.10
CA ILE A 47 -12.60 7.56 1.35
C ILE A 47 -14.05 7.29 1.77
N SER A 48 -14.79 6.61 0.91
CA SER A 48 -16.15 6.17 1.26
C SER A 48 -16.10 5.17 2.42
N ASP A 49 -17.10 5.22 3.30
CA ASP A 49 -17.26 4.25 4.39
C ASP A 49 -17.31 2.80 3.86
N LYS A 50 -17.77 2.61 2.63
CA LYS A 50 -17.74 1.30 1.95
C LYS A 50 -16.33 0.75 1.81
N ILE A 51 -15.33 1.58 1.51
CA ILE A 51 -13.92 1.15 1.40
C ILE A 51 -13.41 0.77 2.79
N LYS A 52 -13.61 1.65 3.79
CA LYS A 52 -13.18 1.39 5.18
C LYS A 52 -13.80 0.11 5.73
N ASN A 53 -15.09 -0.09 5.55
CA ASN A 53 -15.80 -1.29 6.00
C ASN A 53 -15.29 -2.56 5.29
N SER A 54 -14.96 -2.47 4.00
CA SER A 54 -14.40 -3.61 3.26
C SER A 54 -12.99 -3.97 3.76
N ILE A 55 -12.16 -2.97 4.06
CA ILE A 55 -10.83 -3.19 4.64
C ILE A 55 -10.96 -3.73 6.06
N GLN A 56 -11.87 -3.20 6.87
CA GLN A 56 -12.11 -3.69 8.22
C GLN A 56 -12.55 -5.16 8.20
N ALA A 57 -13.45 -5.55 7.30
CA ALA A 57 -13.84 -6.94 7.14
C ALA A 57 -12.65 -7.85 6.77
N LEU A 58 -11.72 -7.38 5.92
CA LEU A 58 -10.49 -8.12 5.65
C LEU A 58 -9.59 -8.23 6.88
N VAL A 59 -9.47 -7.15 7.66
CA VAL A 59 -8.65 -7.13 8.89
C VAL A 59 -9.23 -8.08 9.94
N ASP A 60 -10.54 -8.09 10.11
CA ASP A 60 -11.22 -8.96 11.07
C ASP A 60 -11.07 -10.44 10.67
N GLU A 61 -11.22 -10.76 9.38
CA GLU A 61 -11.15 -12.13 8.88
C GLU A 61 -9.72 -12.68 8.82
N PHE A 62 -8.76 -11.90 8.33
CA PHE A 62 -7.42 -12.41 8.00
C PHE A 62 -6.32 -11.98 8.97
N LEU A 63 -6.58 -10.98 9.82
CA LEU A 63 -5.58 -10.40 10.73
C LEU A 63 -6.07 -10.40 12.19
N ASP A 64 -7.12 -11.16 12.52
CA ASP A 64 -7.73 -11.27 13.85
C ASP A 64 -8.05 -9.89 14.49
N GLY A 65 -8.39 -8.89 13.67
CA GLY A 65 -8.67 -7.53 14.15
C GLY A 65 -7.43 -6.73 14.59
N GLN A 66 -6.20 -7.25 14.41
CA GLN A 66 -4.98 -6.69 14.99
C GLN A 66 -4.28 -5.60 14.13
N CYS A 67 -4.97 -5.05 13.13
CA CYS A 67 -4.42 -4.03 12.25
C CYS A 67 -5.11 -2.67 12.44
N LYS A 68 -4.33 -1.62 12.68
CA LYS A 68 -4.84 -0.24 12.73
C LYS A 68 -5.08 0.30 11.32
N ILE A 69 -6.21 0.94 11.08
CA ILE A 69 -6.48 1.61 9.80
C ILE A 69 -6.41 3.11 10.02
N ASN A 70 -5.44 3.75 9.36
CA ASN A 70 -5.25 5.19 9.36
C ASN A 70 -5.40 5.73 7.95
N SER A 71 -5.52 7.05 7.83
CA SER A 71 -5.68 7.70 6.54
C SER A 71 -4.96 9.04 6.49
N GLY A 72 -4.40 9.39 5.34
CA GLY A 72 -3.71 10.66 5.10
C GLY A 72 -4.00 11.20 3.70
N ILE A 73 -3.81 12.51 3.52
CA ILE A 73 -4.07 13.19 2.25
C ILE A 73 -2.76 13.35 1.48
N ILE A 74 -2.78 13.09 0.17
CA ILE A 74 -1.65 13.25 -0.75
C ILE A 74 -2.09 14.00 -2.01
N SER A 75 -1.19 14.73 -2.67
CA SER A 75 -1.54 15.49 -3.89
C SER A 75 -1.64 14.56 -5.10
N GLU A 76 -2.60 14.81 -5.98
CA GLU A 76 -2.67 14.11 -7.28
C GLU A 76 -1.63 14.60 -8.28
N TRP A 77 -1.02 15.78 -8.09
CA TRP A 77 -0.25 16.44 -9.15
C TRP A 77 1.17 16.81 -8.72
N GLU A 78 1.43 16.91 -7.42
CA GLU A 78 2.68 17.43 -6.88
C GLU A 78 3.63 16.32 -6.43
N ILE A 79 4.32 15.67 -7.38
CA ILE A 79 5.19 14.52 -7.11
C ILE A 79 6.22 14.81 -6.01
N LYS A 80 6.87 15.98 -6.05
CA LYS A 80 7.90 16.35 -5.07
C LYS A 80 7.31 16.50 -3.66
N LYS A 81 6.21 17.24 -3.54
CA LYS A 81 5.49 17.46 -2.27
C LYS A 81 5.03 16.13 -1.65
N ASN A 82 4.54 15.22 -2.48
CA ASN A 82 4.18 13.87 -2.06
C ASN A 82 5.38 13.12 -1.47
N ILE A 83 6.52 13.14 -2.15
CA ILE A 83 7.74 12.47 -1.65
C ILE A 83 8.18 13.09 -0.33
N ASP A 84 8.19 14.42 -0.21
CA ASP A 84 8.61 15.11 1.02
C ASP A 84 7.66 14.79 2.18
N MET A 85 6.34 14.80 1.94
CA MET A 85 5.34 14.37 2.93
C MET A 85 5.52 12.90 3.36
N LEU A 86 5.77 11.99 2.41
CA LEU A 86 6.03 10.58 2.71
C LEU A 86 7.30 10.40 3.56
N VAL A 87 8.33 11.22 3.32
CA VAL A 87 9.51 11.26 4.18
C VAL A 87 9.14 11.73 5.58
N ASP A 88 8.41 12.83 5.72
CA ASP A 88 8.03 13.35 7.03
C ASP A 88 7.19 12.33 7.81
N LEU A 89 6.21 11.68 7.17
CA LEU A 89 5.37 10.65 7.79
C LEU A 89 6.15 9.44 8.31
N VAL A 90 7.19 9.00 7.59
CA VAL A 90 7.99 7.86 8.04
C VAL A 90 8.98 8.25 9.14
N MET A 91 9.46 9.49 9.12
CA MET A 91 10.45 10.03 10.06
C MET A 91 9.82 10.49 11.39
N GLU A 92 8.62 11.08 11.38
CA GLU A 92 7.92 11.61 12.56
C GLU A 92 7.62 10.52 13.61
N LYS A 93 7.48 9.27 13.17
CA LYS A 93 7.12 8.14 14.04
C LYS A 93 8.31 7.25 14.46
N SER A 94 9.57 7.73 14.42
CA SER A 94 10.77 6.86 14.24
C SER A 94 11.70 6.57 15.45
N ASP A 95 11.17 6.39 16.66
CA ASP A 95 11.98 5.81 17.76
C ASP A 95 12.12 4.27 17.66
N ASN A 96 11.24 3.61 16.91
CA ASN A 96 11.22 2.15 16.75
C ASN A 96 11.59 1.74 15.32
N LYS A 97 12.21 0.56 15.17
CA LYS A 97 12.42 -0.07 13.87
C LYS A 97 11.07 -0.35 13.20
N LYS A 98 10.96 0.01 11.92
CA LYS A 98 9.75 -0.15 11.11
C LYS A 98 10.03 -0.92 9.84
N THR A 99 9.06 -1.72 9.45
CA THR A 99 9.03 -2.39 8.16
C THR A 99 7.94 -1.71 7.32
N LEU A 100 8.30 -1.32 6.09
CA LEU A 100 7.43 -0.57 5.20
C LEU A 100 7.10 -1.39 3.96
N VAL A 101 5.82 -1.42 3.61
CA VAL A 101 5.30 -1.90 2.34
C VAL A 101 4.61 -0.74 1.63
N ILE A 102 4.90 -0.54 0.35
CA ILE A 102 4.27 0.51 -0.46
C ILE A 102 3.48 -0.16 -1.59
N ASP A 103 2.17 -0.01 -1.58
CA ASP A 103 1.28 -0.44 -2.64
C ASP A 103 0.97 0.72 -3.58
N ILE A 104 1.42 0.56 -4.82
CA ILE A 104 1.29 1.55 -5.88
C ILE A 104 0.19 1.19 -6.88
N THR A 105 -0.60 0.16 -6.59
CA THR A 105 -1.68 -0.32 -7.46
C THR A 105 -2.77 0.71 -7.65
N PRO A 106 -3.39 1.22 -6.57
CA PRO A 106 -4.49 2.16 -6.71
C PRO A 106 -3.94 3.58 -6.88
N GLY A 107 -4.84 4.49 -7.26
CA GLY A 107 -4.53 5.91 -7.39
C GLY A 107 -4.11 6.33 -8.79
N ARG A 108 -3.80 7.62 -8.91
CA ARG A 108 -3.37 8.24 -10.16
C ARG A 108 -1.89 7.90 -10.41
N LYS A 109 -1.47 7.84 -11.68
CA LYS A 109 -0.08 7.50 -12.08
C LYS A 109 0.97 8.34 -11.34
N THR A 110 0.69 9.62 -11.14
CA THR A 110 1.53 10.56 -10.37
C THR A 110 1.74 10.13 -8.93
N MET A 111 0.71 9.62 -8.25
CA MET A 111 0.82 9.06 -6.90
C MET A 111 1.70 7.81 -6.91
N SER A 112 1.42 6.86 -7.82
CA SER A 112 2.25 5.65 -7.97
C SER A 112 3.72 5.99 -8.21
N ILE A 113 4.00 6.99 -9.07
CA ILE A 113 5.35 7.51 -9.30
C ILE A 113 5.96 8.07 -8.01
N SER A 114 5.21 8.88 -7.24
CA SER A 114 5.68 9.37 -5.93
C SER A 114 6.04 8.24 -4.98
N GLY A 115 5.23 7.17 -4.91
CA GLY A 115 5.51 5.99 -4.09
C GLY A 115 6.81 5.29 -4.49
N VAL A 116 7.01 5.06 -5.80
CA VAL A 116 8.25 4.45 -6.32
C VAL A 116 9.47 5.34 -6.08
N LEU A 117 9.37 6.65 -6.34
CA LEU A 117 10.49 7.57 -6.13
C LEU A 117 10.85 7.72 -4.65
N PHE A 118 9.85 7.71 -3.77
CA PHE A 118 10.06 7.66 -2.32
C PHE A 118 10.76 6.36 -1.91
N ALA A 119 10.33 5.21 -2.42
CA ALA A 119 10.97 3.92 -2.19
C ALA A 119 12.45 3.93 -2.61
N ILE A 120 12.76 4.43 -3.81
CA ILE A 120 14.14 4.60 -4.29
C ILE A 120 14.95 5.53 -3.38
N LYS A 121 14.34 6.60 -2.85
CA LYS A 121 14.99 7.52 -1.91
C LYS A 121 15.38 6.82 -0.62
N ILE A 122 14.53 5.94 -0.07
CA ILE A 122 14.85 5.08 1.08
C ILE A 122 16.07 4.20 0.75
N LEU A 123 16.01 3.49 -0.38
CA LEU A 123 17.07 2.55 -0.77
C LEU A 123 18.43 3.21 -0.99
N ARG A 124 18.45 4.42 -1.56
CA ARG A 124 19.69 5.17 -1.84
C ARG A 124 20.25 5.91 -0.63
N ARG A 125 19.44 6.20 0.40
CA ARG A 125 19.84 7.00 1.56
C ARG A 125 19.70 6.24 2.88
N LYS A 126 20.21 5.01 2.93
CA LYS A 126 20.05 4.10 4.07
C LYS A 126 20.42 4.73 5.42
N GLU A 127 21.48 5.54 5.48
CA GLU A 127 21.88 6.25 6.70
C GLU A 127 20.79 7.20 7.23
N GLN A 128 20.10 7.92 6.33
CA GLN A 128 18.99 8.79 6.69
C GLN A 128 17.78 7.98 7.19
N PHE A 129 17.59 6.77 6.68
CA PHE A 129 16.44 5.90 6.95
C PHE A 129 16.82 4.66 7.77
N LYS A 130 17.84 4.74 8.64
CA LYS A 130 18.42 3.58 9.35
C LYS A 130 17.44 2.77 10.20
N ASN A 131 16.32 3.38 10.61
CA ASN A 131 15.26 2.74 11.41
C ASN A 131 14.11 2.19 10.54
N ILE A 132 14.23 2.26 9.21
CA ILE A 132 13.17 1.91 8.27
C ILE A 132 13.71 0.87 7.30
N THR A 133 13.05 -0.28 7.26
CA THR A 133 13.29 -1.33 6.28
C THR A 133 12.17 -1.30 5.26
N LEU A 134 12.47 -0.89 4.02
CA LEU A 134 11.53 -1.07 2.91
C LEU A 134 11.57 -2.55 2.49
N GLN A 135 10.45 -3.25 2.66
CA GLN A 135 10.37 -4.69 2.39
C GLN A 135 9.80 -4.98 1.01
N HIS A 136 8.73 -4.28 0.61
CA HIS A 136 7.99 -4.57 -0.62
C HIS A 136 7.49 -3.29 -1.30
N ILE A 137 7.46 -3.31 -2.63
CA ILE A 137 6.76 -2.33 -3.46
C ILE A 137 5.74 -3.11 -4.30
N ILE A 138 4.49 -3.13 -3.86
CA ILE A 138 3.45 -3.99 -4.43
C ILE A 138 2.76 -3.32 -5.61
N TYR A 139 2.58 -4.09 -6.68
CA TYR A 139 1.72 -3.76 -7.80
C TYR A 139 0.84 -4.95 -8.18
N TRP A 140 -0.47 -4.78 -8.02
CA TRP A 140 -1.49 -5.76 -8.38
C TRP A 140 -2.00 -5.51 -9.79
N HIS A 141 -1.63 -6.39 -10.71
CA HIS A 141 -1.96 -6.28 -12.12
C HIS A 141 -3.09 -7.25 -12.49
N LEU A 142 -4.16 -6.73 -13.10
CA LEU A 142 -5.19 -7.54 -13.75
C LEU A 142 -4.81 -7.72 -15.23
N ARG A 143 -4.76 -8.97 -15.69
CA ARG A 143 -4.46 -9.28 -17.11
C ARG A 143 -5.64 -8.94 -18.03
N ASP A 144 -6.85 -9.06 -17.51
CA ASP A 144 -8.11 -8.73 -18.19
C ASP A 144 -8.91 -7.78 -17.29
N SER A 145 -8.56 -6.49 -17.33
CA SER A 145 -9.23 -5.47 -16.53
C SER A 145 -10.67 -5.25 -16.97
N GLU A 146 -11.00 -5.43 -18.26
CA GLU A 146 -12.36 -5.23 -18.77
C GLU A 146 -13.34 -6.18 -18.07
N LYS A 147 -12.95 -7.44 -17.91
CA LYS A 147 -13.77 -8.46 -17.27
C LYS A 147 -13.76 -8.41 -15.75
N TYR A 148 -12.61 -8.11 -15.14
CA TYR A 148 -12.40 -8.35 -13.69
C TYR A 148 -12.18 -7.10 -12.83
N GLN A 149 -12.12 -5.89 -13.37
CA GLN A 149 -11.84 -4.67 -12.58
C GLN A 149 -12.82 -4.39 -11.42
N ASN A 150 -14.05 -4.91 -11.50
CA ASN A 150 -15.10 -4.74 -10.50
C ASN A 150 -15.47 -6.05 -9.80
N LYS A 151 -14.53 -7.00 -9.75
CA LYS A 151 -14.67 -8.30 -9.10
C LYS A 151 -13.81 -8.35 -7.85
N TRP A 152 -14.28 -9.04 -6.82
CA TRP A 152 -13.47 -9.28 -5.63
C TRP A 152 -12.36 -10.29 -5.92
N TYR A 153 -11.25 -10.22 -5.18
CA TYR A 153 -10.10 -11.10 -5.33
C TYR A 153 -10.48 -12.58 -5.43
N SER A 154 -11.43 -13.03 -4.60
CA SER A 154 -11.94 -14.41 -4.57
C SER A 154 -12.69 -14.82 -5.85
N GLU A 155 -13.22 -13.87 -6.61
CA GLU A 155 -13.94 -14.11 -7.87
C GLU A 155 -13.02 -14.09 -9.11
N ILE A 156 -11.76 -13.69 -8.97
CA ILE A 156 -10.83 -13.55 -10.10
C ILE A 156 -9.99 -14.82 -10.22
N PRO A 157 -9.97 -15.52 -11.38
CA PRO A 157 -9.12 -16.68 -11.56
C PRO A 157 -7.65 -16.33 -11.33
N ARG A 158 -6.91 -17.20 -10.64
CA ARG A 158 -5.48 -16.97 -10.30
C ARG A 158 -4.59 -16.70 -11.50
N THR A 159 -4.98 -17.17 -12.69
CA THR A 159 -4.27 -16.94 -13.95
C THR A 159 -4.50 -15.54 -14.55
N ASN A 160 -5.46 -14.78 -14.03
CA ASN A 160 -5.88 -13.47 -14.56
C ASN A 160 -5.42 -12.27 -13.73
N PHE A 161 -4.61 -12.52 -12.70
CA PHE A 161 -3.95 -11.47 -11.95
C PHE A 161 -2.49 -11.80 -11.68
N ASN A 162 -1.71 -10.79 -11.31
CA ASN A 162 -0.39 -10.98 -10.74
C ASN A 162 -0.16 -9.97 -9.59
N CYS A 163 0.38 -10.44 -8.48
CA CYS A 163 0.83 -9.59 -7.38
C CYS A 163 2.35 -9.44 -7.48
N VAL A 164 2.79 -8.40 -8.17
CA VAL A 164 4.21 -8.14 -8.44
C VAL A 164 4.80 -7.41 -7.25
N ASP A 165 6.01 -7.80 -6.85
CA ASP A 165 6.84 -7.01 -5.95
C ASP A 165 7.99 -6.40 -6.74
N LEU A 166 7.97 -5.07 -6.91
CA LEU A 166 9.00 -4.37 -7.68
C LEU A 166 10.34 -4.33 -6.95
N MET A 167 10.41 -4.68 -5.65
CA MET A 167 11.68 -4.85 -4.96
C MET A 167 12.55 -5.94 -5.61
N GLU A 168 11.96 -6.97 -6.22
CA GLU A 168 12.66 -8.03 -6.95
C GLU A 168 13.43 -7.50 -8.18
N VAL A 169 13.11 -6.29 -8.67
CA VAL A 169 13.78 -5.63 -9.80
C VAL A 169 14.95 -4.75 -9.35
N PHE A 170 14.95 -4.30 -8.10
CA PHE A 170 15.97 -3.38 -7.56
C PHE A 170 17.11 -4.10 -6.82
N GLN A 171 17.05 -5.43 -6.72
CA GLN A 171 18.08 -6.30 -6.14
C GLN A 171 19.01 -6.84 -7.22
#